data_AF-A0A7C6MK97-F1
#
_entry.id   AF-A0A7C6MK97-F1
#
_cell.length_a   1.000
_cell.length_b   1.000
_cell.length_c   1.000
_cell.angle_alpha   90.00
_cell.angle_beta   90.00
_cell.angle_gamma   90.00
#
_symmetry.space_group_name_H-M   'P 1'
#
loop_
_entity.id
_entity.type
_entity.pdbx_description
1 polymer ?
#
loop_
_entity_poly.entity_id
_entity_poly.type
_entity_poly.pdbx_seq_one_letter_code
_entity_poly.pdbx_strand_id
1 'polypeptide(L)'
;MLGNIIGIEGNTVYLRLNAELTDIKNIINLYVNMKDDDIQTVGEIIEINEQVATINLIGEIVDKRFVFGVMRKPSFSSEVSLISKENIGKIIGIPNYQDHKDLYFGTSPIYPEIQVGVNINNFFSNHFAIFGSTGSGKSC
;
A
#
# COMPACT_ATOMS: atom_id res chain seq x y z
N MET A 1 -0.06 2.93 -17.55
CA MET A 1 -0.18 4.19 -16.77
C MET A 1 -1.64 4.40 -16.37
N LEU A 2 -1.90 4.67 -15.09
CA LEU A 2 -3.24 4.76 -14.50
C LEU A 2 -3.87 6.16 -14.67
N GLY A 3 -3.04 7.20 -14.76
CA GLY A 3 -3.49 8.58 -14.84
C GLY A 3 -2.36 9.58 -14.67
N ASN A 4 -2.71 10.84 -14.50
CA ASN A 4 -1.77 11.94 -14.24
C ASN A 4 -2.04 12.57 -12.88
N ILE A 5 -0.97 12.87 -12.14
CA ILE A 5 -1.10 13.55 -10.84
C ILE A 5 -1.53 14.99 -11.12
N ILE A 6 -2.57 15.45 -10.43
CA ILE A 6 -3.14 16.81 -10.57
C ILE A 6 -3.09 17.62 -9.28
N GLY A 7 -2.76 16.99 -8.15
CA GLY A 7 -2.59 17.68 -6.87
C GLY A 7 -1.86 16.81 -5.85
N ILE A 8 -1.16 17.45 -4.93
CA ILE A 8 -0.50 16.81 -3.78
C ILE A 8 -0.72 17.69 -2.56
N GLU A 9 -1.32 17.13 -1.51
CA GLU A 9 -1.60 17.80 -0.24
C GLU A 9 -1.17 16.89 0.92
N GLY A 10 -0.06 17.23 1.58
CA GLY A 10 0.48 16.40 2.67
C GLY A 10 0.85 14.99 2.20
N ASN A 11 0.11 13.98 2.65
CA ASN A 11 0.25 12.57 2.23
C ASN A 11 -0.81 12.16 1.21
N THR A 12 -1.62 13.09 0.72
CA THR A 12 -2.68 12.82 -0.23
C THR A 12 -2.23 13.22 -1.63
N VAL A 13 -2.41 12.33 -2.60
CA VAL A 13 -2.17 12.57 -4.02
C VAL A 13 -3.50 12.45 -4.76
N TYR A 14 -3.80 13.45 -5.59
CA TYR A 14 -4.97 13.46 -6.45
C TYR A 14 -4.54 13.06 -7.86
N LEU A 15 -5.09 11.95 -8.36
CA LEU A 15 -4.77 11.39 -9.66
C LEU A 15 -5.97 11.50 -10.59
N ARG A 16 -5.84 12.20 -11.71
CA ARG A 16 -6.83 12.15 -12.78
C ARG A 16 -6.65 10.86 -13.56
N LEU A 17 -7.62 9.95 -13.47
CA LEU A 17 -7.65 8.67 -14.15
C LEU A 17 -7.81 8.85 -15.66
N ASN A 18 -7.23 7.93 -16.43
CA ASN A 18 -7.43 7.90 -17.88
C ASN A 18 -8.88 7.45 -18.21
N ALA A 19 -9.47 7.99 -19.28
CA ALA A 19 -10.89 7.83 -19.59
C ALA A 19 -11.35 6.36 -19.73
N GLU A 20 -10.49 5.49 -20.25
CA GLU A 20 -10.74 4.04 -20.40
C GLU A 20 -10.81 3.28 -19.06
N LEU A 21 -10.28 3.88 -17.98
CA LEU A 21 -10.21 3.27 -16.65
C LEU A 21 -11.37 3.73 -15.74
N THR A 22 -12.17 4.69 -16.19
CA THR A 22 -13.35 5.19 -15.46
C THR A 22 -14.39 4.09 -15.21
N ASP A 23 -14.43 3.07 -16.08
CA ASP A 23 -15.33 1.91 -15.93
C ASP A 23 -14.79 0.83 -14.96
N ILE A 24 -13.55 0.96 -14.48
CA ILE A 24 -12.96 0.02 -13.53
C ILE A 24 -13.44 0.35 -12.12
N LYS A 25 -14.56 -0.27 -11.73
CA LYS A 25 -15.19 -0.07 -10.41
C LYS A 25 -14.40 -0.56 -9.20
N ASN A 26 -13.38 -1.41 -9.38
CA ASN A 26 -12.71 -2.15 -8.29
C ASN A 26 -11.21 -1.81 -8.15
N ILE A 27 -10.85 -0.53 -8.08
CA ILE A 27 -9.47 -0.12 -7.75
C ILE A 27 -9.32 0.54 -6.37
N ILE A 28 -10.42 0.76 -5.63
CA ILE A 28 -10.37 1.20 -4.23
C ILE A 28 -9.66 0.13 -3.38
N ASN A 29 -8.86 0.58 -2.42
CA ASN A 29 -7.96 -0.22 -1.57
C ASN A 29 -6.81 -0.91 -2.31
N LEU A 30 -6.62 -0.65 -3.60
CA LEU A 30 -5.44 -1.15 -4.31
C LEU A 30 -4.25 -0.21 -4.12
N TYR A 31 -3.07 -0.81 -3.98
CA TYR A 31 -1.82 -0.08 -3.97
C TYR A 31 -1.39 0.35 -5.37
N VAL A 32 -0.91 1.59 -5.45
CA VAL A 32 -0.32 2.19 -6.63
C VAL A 32 1.15 2.51 -6.36
N ASN A 33 1.95 2.33 -7.40
CA ASN A 33 3.32 2.76 -7.48
C ASN A 33 3.39 4.06 -8.27
N MET A 34 4.01 5.09 -7.69
CA MET A 34 4.32 6.37 -8.32
C MET A 34 5.83 6.45 -8.47
N LYS A 35 6.29 6.33 -9.71
CA LYS A 35 7.72 6.27 -10.03
C LYS A 35 8.19 7.55 -10.69
N ASP A 36 9.23 8.13 -10.12
CA ASP A 36 10.08 9.17 -10.70
C ASP A 36 11.49 8.59 -10.92
N ASP A 37 12.42 9.37 -11.48
CA ASP A 37 13.79 8.92 -11.82
C ASP A 37 14.44 8.12 -10.66
N ASP A 38 14.54 8.74 -9.49
CA ASP A 38 15.19 8.15 -8.30
C ASP A 38 14.22 7.89 -7.13
N ILE A 39 12.93 8.16 -7.30
CA ILE A 39 11.93 8.05 -6.24
C ILE A 39 10.87 7.05 -6.64
N GLN A 40 10.56 6.13 -5.74
CA GLN A 40 9.48 5.19 -5.93
C GLN A 40 8.57 5.20 -4.71
N THR A 41 7.49 5.96 -4.78
CA THR A 41 6.51 6.08 -3.69
C THR A 41 5.35 5.12 -3.90
N VAL A 42 4.86 4.54 -2.81
CA VAL A 42 3.68 3.67 -2.80
C VAL A 42 2.55 4.37 -2.05
N GLY A 43 1.35 4.30 -2.62
CA GLY A 43 0.13 4.77 -1.97
C GLY A 43 -1.03 3.80 -2.16
N GLU A 44 -2.08 4.00 -1.39
CA GLU A 44 -3.35 3.26 -1.46
C GLU A 44 -4.44 4.16 -2.05
N ILE A 45 -5.20 3.67 -3.02
CA ILE A 45 -6.39 4.38 -3.50
C ILE A 45 -7.47 4.29 -2.44
N ILE A 46 -7.78 5.40 -1.77
CA ILE A 46 -8.75 5.44 -0.67
C ILE A 46 -10.14 5.91 -1.12
N GLU A 47 -10.21 6.65 -2.22
CA GLU A 47 -11.46 7.21 -2.74
C GLU A 47 -11.34 7.41 -4.26
N ILE A 48 -12.47 7.32 -4.95
CA ILE A 48 -12.61 7.74 -6.35
C ILE A 48 -13.86 8.62 -6.44
N ASN A 49 -13.68 9.85 -6.90
CA ASN A 49 -14.77 10.77 -7.18
C ASN A 49 -14.69 11.21 -8.64
N GLU A 50 -15.74 10.91 -9.41
CA GLU A 50 -15.78 11.07 -10.87
C GLU A 50 -14.56 10.44 -11.57
N GLN A 51 -13.59 11.24 -12.00
CA GLN A 51 -12.36 10.82 -12.67
C GLN A 51 -11.11 11.07 -11.81
N VAL A 52 -11.27 11.42 -10.54
CA VAL A 52 -10.17 11.71 -9.64
C VAL A 52 -10.09 10.62 -8.56
N ALA A 53 -8.98 9.89 -8.55
CA ALA A 53 -8.63 8.99 -7.46
C ALA A 53 -7.84 9.75 -6.40
N THR A 54 -8.25 9.60 -5.14
CA THR A 54 -7.51 10.08 -3.97
C THR A 54 -6.62 8.94 -3.47
N ILE A 55 -5.32 9.19 -3.43
CA ILE A 55 -4.30 8.22 -3.02
C ILE A 55 -3.67 8.68 -1.72
N ASN A 56 -3.68 7.84 -0.70
CA ASN A 56 -2.94 8.06 0.54
C ASN A 56 -1.55 7.43 0.44
N LEU A 57 -0.49 8.23 0.60
CA LEU A 57 0.88 7.76 0.56
C LEU A 57 1.22 6.97 1.84
N ILE A 58 1.75 5.76 1.69
CA ILE A 58 2.03 4.85 2.81
C ILE A 58 3.53 4.59 3.02
N GLY A 59 4.32 4.67 1.97
CA GLY A 59 5.73 4.29 2.03
C GLY A 59 6.46 4.46 0.71
N GLU A 60 7.69 3.98 0.67
CA GLU A 60 8.59 4.06 -0.47
C GLU A 60 9.23 2.69 -0.75
N ILE A 61 9.68 2.49 -1.99
CA ILE A 61 10.50 1.35 -2.36
C ILE A 61 11.96 1.82 -2.43
N VAL A 62 12.77 1.37 -1.46
CA VAL A 62 14.21 1.65 -1.35
C VAL A 62 14.96 0.34 -1.42
N ASP A 63 15.98 0.25 -2.29
CA ASP A 63 16.75 -0.98 -2.52
C ASP A 63 15.87 -2.23 -2.76
N LYS A 64 14.81 -2.07 -3.58
CA LYS A 64 13.82 -3.11 -3.91
C LYS A 64 13.00 -3.63 -2.72
N ARG A 65 13.04 -2.94 -1.57
CA ARG A 65 12.26 -3.25 -0.38
C ARG A 65 11.30 -2.13 -0.08
N PHE A 66 10.10 -2.49 0.36
CA PHE A 66 9.15 -1.51 0.85
C PHE A 66 9.57 -1.03 2.25
N VAL A 67 9.50 0.28 2.45
CA VAL A 67 9.76 0.94 3.72
C VAL A 67 8.57 1.84 4.03
N PHE A 68 8.01 1.70 5.24
CA PHE A 68 6.92 2.55 5.70
C PHE A 68 7.38 3.99 5.89
N GLY A 69 6.48 4.92 5.61
CA GLY A 69 6.76 6.35 5.69
C GLY A 69 7.35 6.90 4.38
N VAL A 70 7.06 8.16 4.12
CA VAL A 70 7.38 8.83 2.85
C VAL A 70 8.22 10.05 3.16
N MET A 71 9.47 10.03 2.72
CA MET A 71 10.44 11.11 2.88
C MET A 71 10.34 12.12 1.75
N ARG A 72 10.04 11.65 0.53
CA ARG A 72 9.90 12.50 -0.65
C ARG A 72 8.57 12.22 -1.32
N LYS A 73 7.83 13.30 -1.62
CA LYS A 73 6.58 13.21 -2.37
C LYS A 73 6.87 12.89 -3.84
N PRO A 74 5.97 12.17 -4.53
CA PRO A 74 6.08 12.01 -5.97
C PRO A 74 6.00 13.37 -6.66
N SER A 75 6.55 13.47 -7.87
CA SER A 75 6.40 14.63 -8.74
C SER A 75 5.11 14.54 -9.55
N PHE A 76 4.66 15.66 -10.12
CA PHE A 76 3.54 15.67 -11.06
C PHE A 76 3.80 14.83 -12.33
N SER A 77 5.07 14.62 -12.68
CA SER A 77 5.51 13.78 -13.81
C SER A 77 5.65 12.30 -13.49
N SER A 78 5.43 11.90 -12.23
CA SER A 78 5.62 10.50 -11.82
C SER A 78 4.69 9.55 -12.59
N GLU A 79 5.24 8.45 -13.07
CA GLU A 79 4.47 7.40 -13.72
C GLU A 79 3.67 6.63 -12.65
N VAL A 80 2.34 6.63 -12.79
CA VAL A 80 1.44 5.97 -11.84
C VAL A 80 0.92 4.65 -12.41
N SER A 81 1.06 3.56 -11.65
CA SER A 81 0.65 2.22 -12.04
C SER A 81 0.16 1.41 -10.84
N LEU A 82 -0.74 0.44 -11.05
CA LEU A 82 -1.14 -0.50 -10.00
C LEU A 82 0.02 -1.45 -9.67
N ILE A 83 0.18 -1.78 -8.38
CA ILE A 83 1.17 -2.78 -7.96
C ILE A 83 0.67 -4.18 -8.28
N SER A 84 1.52 -5.00 -8.89
CA SER A 84 1.21 -6.39 -9.22
C SER A 84 1.03 -7.25 -7.96
N LYS A 85 0.14 -8.25 -8.02
CA LYS A 85 -0.14 -9.19 -6.92
C LYS A 85 1.13 -9.79 -6.31
N GLU A 86 2.11 -10.13 -7.15
CA GLU A 86 3.40 -10.69 -6.74
C GLU A 86 4.23 -9.75 -5.85
N ASN A 87 4.06 -8.43 -6.00
CA ASN A 87 4.79 -7.43 -5.23
C ASN A 87 4.03 -6.93 -4.00
N ILE A 88 2.71 -7.17 -3.92
CA ILE A 88 1.89 -6.79 -2.75
C ILE A 88 2.35 -7.51 -1.48
N GLY A 89 2.78 -8.78 -1.60
CA GLY A 89 3.35 -9.51 -0.47
C GLY A 89 4.57 -8.83 0.16
N LYS A 90 5.31 -7.98 -0.59
CA LYS A 90 6.45 -7.22 -0.05
C LYS A 90 6.03 -5.98 0.75
N ILE A 91 4.77 -5.55 0.62
CA ILE A 91 4.22 -4.34 1.25
C ILE A 91 3.47 -4.72 2.53
N ILE A 92 2.55 -5.68 2.43
CA ILE A 92 1.63 -6.03 3.52
C ILE A 92 1.79 -7.46 4.04
N GLY A 93 2.67 -8.27 3.44
CA GLY A 93 2.74 -9.71 3.70
C GLY A 93 4.12 -10.22 4.09
N ILE A 94 4.20 -11.55 4.22
CA ILE A 94 5.46 -12.27 4.34
C ILE A 94 5.60 -13.18 3.12
N PRO A 95 6.38 -12.80 2.09
CA PRO A 95 6.45 -13.56 0.85
C PRO A 95 7.09 -14.94 1.00
N ASN A 96 7.96 -15.13 2.00
CA ASN A 96 8.64 -16.40 2.29
C ASN A 96 8.54 -16.72 3.78
N TYR A 97 7.36 -17.15 4.22
CA TYR A 97 7.09 -17.43 5.63
C TYR A 97 8.00 -18.53 6.20
N GLN A 98 8.58 -18.26 7.37
CA GLN A 98 9.42 -19.20 8.12
C GLN A 98 8.87 -19.35 9.55
N ASP A 99 8.34 -20.52 9.88
CA ASP A 99 7.73 -20.81 11.20
C ASP A 99 8.55 -20.37 12.43
N HIS A 100 9.88 -20.42 12.32
CA HIS A 100 10.79 -20.09 13.41
C HIS A 100 11.17 -18.59 13.49
N LYS A 101 10.76 -17.77 12.51
CA LYS A 101 11.09 -16.33 12.45
C LYS A 101 9.87 -15.45 12.33
N ASP A 102 8.76 -15.98 11.84
CA ASP A 102 7.61 -15.20 11.41
C ASP A 102 6.37 -15.63 12.17
N LEU A 103 5.51 -14.66 12.47
CA LEU A 103 4.22 -14.85 13.10
C LEU A 103 3.13 -14.54 12.08
N TYR A 104 2.34 -15.55 11.74
CA TYR A 104 1.22 -15.43 10.82
C TYR A 104 0.00 -14.81 11.52
N PHE A 105 -0.65 -13.84 10.88
CA PHE A 105 -1.86 -13.18 11.39
C PHE A 105 -3.12 -13.54 10.61
N GLY A 106 -3.01 -13.87 9.32
CA GLY A 106 -4.17 -14.16 8.49
C GLY A 106 -3.92 -13.93 7.01
N THR A 107 -4.98 -13.96 6.21
CA THR A 107 -4.94 -13.62 4.78
C THR A 107 -5.52 -12.24 4.52
N SER A 108 -4.96 -11.52 3.55
CA SER A 108 -5.51 -10.22 3.14
C SER A 108 -6.94 -10.39 2.58
N PRO A 109 -7.91 -9.60 3.05
CA PRO A 109 -9.27 -9.61 2.48
C PRO A 109 -9.35 -8.91 1.11
N ILE A 110 -8.37 -8.05 0.80
CA ILE A 110 -8.30 -7.29 -0.46
C ILE A 110 -7.53 -8.08 -1.52
N TYR A 111 -6.46 -8.78 -1.11
CA TYR A 111 -5.61 -9.56 -1.98
C TYR A 111 -5.68 -11.04 -1.61
N PRO A 112 -6.57 -11.83 -2.25
CA PRO A 112 -6.70 -13.25 -1.98
C PRO A 112 -5.34 -13.94 -2.06
N GLU A 113 -5.13 -14.93 -1.18
CA GLU A 113 -3.91 -15.76 -1.11
C GLU A 113 -2.66 -15.04 -0.56
N ILE A 114 -2.71 -13.72 -0.33
CA ILE A 114 -1.61 -13.02 0.33
C ILE A 114 -1.68 -13.27 1.83
N GLN A 115 -0.68 -14.00 2.34
CA GLN A 115 -0.46 -14.19 3.78
C GLN A 115 0.09 -12.92 4.41
N VAL A 116 -0.58 -12.48 5.47
CA VAL A 116 -0.20 -11.34 6.32
C VAL A 116 0.40 -11.89 7.60
N GLY A 117 1.54 -11.33 7.97
CA GLY A 117 2.25 -11.68 9.19
C GLY A 117 3.36 -10.68 9.46
N VAL A 118 4.07 -10.90 10.56
CA VAL A 118 5.23 -10.09 10.94
C VAL A 118 6.43 -10.95 11.28
N ASN A 119 7.64 -10.41 11.11
CA ASN A 119 8.83 -11.03 11.68
C ASN A 119 8.81 -10.86 13.21
N ILE A 120 8.96 -11.96 13.96
CA ILE A 120 8.84 -12.00 15.42
C ILE A 120 9.80 -11.01 16.09
N ASN A 121 11.08 -11.08 15.75
CA ASN A 121 12.10 -10.25 16.39
C ASN A 121 11.84 -8.77 16.10
N ASN A 122 11.55 -8.40 14.85
CA ASN A 122 11.27 -7.00 14.50
C ASN A 122 10.00 -6.47 15.18
N PHE A 123 8.97 -7.31 15.32
CA PHE A 123 7.69 -6.89 15.91
C PHE A 123 7.80 -6.70 17.43
N PHE A 124 8.34 -7.69 18.14
CA PHE A 124 8.40 -7.66 19.61
C PHE A 124 9.53 -6.80 20.17
N SER A 125 10.53 -6.43 19.36
CA SER A 125 11.61 -5.51 19.79
C SER A 125 11.24 -4.03 19.76
N ASN A 126 10.16 -3.63 19.08
CA ASN A 126 9.81 -2.22 18.87
C ASN A 126 8.63 -1.70 19.71
N HIS A 127 8.16 -2.47 20.70
CA HIS A 127 6.88 -2.27 21.39
C HIS A 127 5.68 -2.21 20.42
N PHE A 128 4.55 -2.78 20.81
CA PHE A 128 3.34 -2.72 20.01
C PHE A 128 2.12 -2.57 20.91
N ALA A 129 1.02 -2.12 20.32
CA ALA A 129 -0.27 -2.05 21.00
C ALA A 129 -1.35 -2.55 20.04
N ILE A 130 -2.33 -3.28 20.59
CA ILE A 130 -3.51 -3.76 19.86
C ILE A 130 -4.71 -2.97 20.36
N PHE A 131 -5.36 -2.23 19.46
CA PHE A 131 -6.55 -1.43 19.74
C PHE A 131 -7.77 -2.01 19.01
N GLY A 132 -8.95 -1.83 19.60
CA GLY A 132 -10.22 -2.30 19.01
C GLY A 132 -11.38 -2.22 19.99
N SER A 133 -12.60 -2.10 19.48
CA SER A 133 -13.84 -2.04 20.28
C SER A 133 -14.16 -3.39 20.95
N THR A 134 -15.12 -3.40 21.88
CA THR A 134 -15.60 -4.65 22.50
C THR A 134 -16.12 -5.61 21.43
N GLY A 135 -15.68 -6.88 21.49
CA GLY A 135 -16.05 -7.90 20.50
C GLY A 135 -15.22 -7.91 19.20
N SER A 136 -14.23 -7.02 19.04
CA SER A 136 -13.41 -6.94 17.82
C SER A 136 -12.28 -7.98 17.70
N GLY A 137 -12.23 -8.98 18.61
CA GLY A 137 -11.23 -10.05 18.55
C GLY A 137 -9.83 -9.72 19.11
N LYS A 138 -9.65 -8.69 19.95
CA LYS A 138 -8.33 -8.33 20.52
C LYS A 138 -7.61 -9.45 21.30
N SER A 139 -8.36 -10.45 21.80
CA SER A 139 -7.86 -11.56 22.61
C SER A 139 -7.93 -12.93 21.89
N CYS A 140 -8.38 -12.93 20.63
CA CYS A 140 -8.47 -14.15 19.80
C CYS A 140 -7.13 -14.48 19.15
#